data_AF-A0A2S7RNX8-F1
#
_entry.id   AF-A0A2S7RNX8-F1
#
_cell.length_a   1.000
_cell.length_b   1.000
_cell.length_c   1.000
_cell.angle_alpha   90.00
_cell.angle_beta   90.00
_cell.angle_gamma   90.00
#
_symmetry.space_group_name_H-M   'P 1'
#
loop_
_entity.id
_entity.type
_entity.pdbx_description
1 polymer ?
#
loop_
_entity_poly.entity_id
_entity_poly.type
_entity_poly.pdbx_seq_one_letter_code
_entity_poly.pdbx_strand_id
1 'polypeptide(L)'
;MKRLISSNDQTMPRKIKSHWRILTKNRKNINHTEYKTWRSFRAPKYPYLTESMALDRLLGASTALKVAYHALYDLADAFRDKDHESFFTLLHQLSETLDEEFRLKLQNFLSYEEGVRHSLIYPYSNDKIEAKNTHINTLK
;
A
#
# COMPACT_ATOMS: atom_id res chain seq x y z
N MET A 1 6.88 12.57 0.58
CA MET A 1 6.31 13.67 -0.23
C MET A 1 7.27 14.83 -0.50
N LYS A 2 8.05 15.33 0.48
CA LYS A 2 9.00 16.44 0.28
C LYS A 2 10.04 16.20 -0.83
N ARG A 3 10.50 14.95 -1.02
CA ARG A 3 11.48 14.55 -2.05
C ARG A 3 11.00 14.69 -3.51
N LEU A 4 9.69 14.75 -3.76
CA LEU A 4 9.14 14.91 -5.13
C LEU A 4 8.93 16.38 -5.54
N ILE A 5 9.11 17.31 -4.60
CA ILE A 5 8.87 18.75 -4.81
C ILE A 5 10.14 19.44 -5.35
N SER A 6 11.32 18.81 -5.22
CA SER A 6 12.60 19.40 -5.67
C SER A 6 12.88 19.26 -7.16
N SER A 7 12.20 18.35 -7.86
CA SER A 7 12.20 18.30 -9.33
C SER A 7 11.18 19.31 -9.86
N ASN A 8 11.59 20.15 -10.80
CA ASN A 8 10.85 21.29 -11.39
C ASN A 8 9.47 20.98 -12.03
N ASP A 9 8.94 19.77 -11.82
CA ASP A 9 7.69 19.27 -12.39
C ASP A 9 6.65 19.04 -11.28
N GLN A 10 6.01 20.13 -10.83
CA GLN A 10 4.91 20.07 -9.84
C GLN A 10 3.68 19.31 -10.35
N THR A 11 3.65 18.88 -11.61
CA THR A 11 2.48 18.21 -12.19
C THR A 11 2.34 16.77 -11.65
N MET A 12 3.42 16.01 -11.55
CA MET A 12 3.39 14.61 -11.11
C MET A 12 2.94 14.43 -9.65
N PRO A 13 3.42 15.21 -8.67
CA PRO A 13 2.89 15.17 -7.30
C PRO A 13 1.38 15.43 -7.24
N ARG A 14 0.84 16.34 -8.07
CA ARG A 14 -0.60 16.60 -8.16
C ARG A 14 -1.35 15.42 -8.76
N LYS A 15 -0.80 14.75 -9.78
CA LYS A 15 -1.39 13.53 -10.35
C LYS A 15 -1.43 12.40 -9.32
N ILE A 16 -0.33 12.16 -8.60
CA ILE A 16 -0.27 11.18 -7.50
C ILE A 16 -1.33 11.51 -6.44
N LYS A 17 -1.38 12.77 -5.98
CA LYS A 17 -2.37 13.19 -4.99
C LYS A 17 -3.81 13.05 -5.50
N SER A 18 -4.08 13.28 -6.78
CA SER A 18 -5.43 13.11 -7.33
C SER A 18 -5.83 11.63 -7.51
N HIS A 19 -4.85 10.73 -7.65
CA HIS A 19 -5.07 9.31 -7.99
C HIS A 19 -4.64 8.37 -6.87
N TRP A 20 -4.47 8.89 -5.65
CA TRP A 20 -3.98 8.15 -4.49
C TRP A 20 -4.79 6.89 -4.19
N ARG A 21 -6.10 6.90 -4.48
CA ARG A 21 -6.99 5.75 -4.29
C ARG A 21 -6.56 4.52 -5.11
N ILE A 22 -5.93 4.71 -6.28
CA ILE A 22 -5.42 3.60 -7.10
C ILE A 22 -4.22 2.96 -6.41
N LEU A 23 -3.35 3.78 -5.81
CA LEU A 23 -2.17 3.32 -5.06
C LEU A 23 -2.53 2.56 -3.79
N THR A 24 -3.75 2.71 -3.27
CA THR A 24 -4.23 2.00 -2.09
C THR A 24 -5.25 0.90 -2.41
N LYS A 25 -5.60 0.73 -3.70
CA LYS A 25 -6.55 -0.29 -4.14
C LYS A 25 -5.93 -1.68 -4.02
N ASN A 26 -6.71 -2.69 -3.67
CA ASN A 26 -6.23 -4.08 -3.71
C ASN A 26 -5.72 -4.42 -5.12
N ARG A 27 -4.51 -5.00 -5.21
CA ARG A 27 -3.86 -5.36 -6.48
C ARG A 27 -4.71 -6.34 -7.31
N LYS A 28 -5.41 -7.26 -6.63
CA LYS A 28 -6.34 -8.22 -7.26
C LYS A 28 -7.54 -7.54 -7.95
N ASN A 29 -7.84 -6.29 -7.59
CA ASN A 29 -8.99 -5.52 -8.11
C ASN A 29 -8.58 -4.43 -9.12
N ILE A 30 -7.32 -4.38 -9.54
CA ILE A 30 -6.86 -3.41 -10.54
C ILE A 30 -7.41 -3.82 -11.91
N ASN A 31 -8.03 -2.87 -12.62
CA ASN A 31 -8.57 -3.14 -13.94
C ASN A 31 -7.47 -3.08 -15.02
N HIS A 32 -7.29 -4.21 -15.71
CA HIS A 32 -6.32 -4.38 -16.80
C HIS A 32 -6.94 -4.31 -18.21
N THR A 33 -8.27 -4.34 -18.31
CA THR A 33 -8.98 -4.52 -19.59
C THR A 33 -9.73 -3.26 -20.04
N GLU A 34 -10.30 -2.51 -19.10
CA GLU A 34 -11.12 -1.36 -19.42
C GLU A 34 -10.27 -0.10 -19.64
N TYR A 35 -10.34 0.42 -20.87
CA TYR A 35 -9.72 1.67 -21.27
C TYR A 35 -10.63 2.84 -20.94
N LYS A 36 -10.14 3.79 -20.13
CA LYS A 36 -10.88 5.02 -19.82
C LYS A 36 -10.02 6.27 -19.92
N THR A 37 -10.68 7.42 -20.01
CA THR A 37 -10.01 8.71 -20.02
C THR A 37 -9.68 9.15 -18.60
N TRP A 38 -8.49 9.72 -18.43
CA TRP A 38 -8.02 10.21 -17.13
C TRP A 38 -7.76 11.71 -17.22
N ARG A 39 -8.51 12.50 -16.43
CA ARG A 39 -8.45 13.97 -16.47
C ARG A 39 -7.04 14.54 -16.28
N SER A 40 -6.20 13.83 -15.53
CA SER A 40 -4.82 14.16 -15.17
C SER A 40 -3.76 13.72 -16.18
N PHE A 41 -4.08 12.75 -17.05
CA PHE A 41 -3.19 12.19 -18.06
C PHE A 41 -3.66 12.55 -19.46
N ARG A 42 -3.88 13.85 -19.71
CA ARG A 42 -4.17 14.34 -21.06
C ARG A 42 -2.88 14.34 -21.87
N ALA A 43 -2.69 13.32 -22.70
CA ALA A 43 -1.63 13.30 -23.71
C ALA A 43 -2.25 13.46 -25.10
N PRO A 44 -1.61 14.20 -26.03
CA PRO A 44 -2.08 14.33 -27.41
C PRO A 44 -2.01 13.01 -28.19
N LYS A 45 -1.24 12.01 -27.72
CA LYS A 45 -0.98 10.76 -28.44
C LYS A 45 -1.75 9.53 -27.91
N TYR A 46 -2.18 9.53 -26.64
CA TYR A 46 -2.88 8.38 -26.02
C TYR A 46 -3.94 8.86 -25.00
N PRO A 47 -5.22 9.00 -25.40
CA PRO A 47 -6.28 9.52 -24.54
C PRO A 47 -6.84 8.48 -23.55
N TYR A 48 -6.65 7.19 -23.82
CA TYR A 48 -7.18 6.10 -23.00
C TYR A 48 -6.08 5.32 -22.30
N LEU A 49 -6.30 5.03 -21.02
CA LEU A 49 -5.41 4.20 -20.20
C LEU A 49 -6.26 3.25 -19.36
N THR A 50 -5.77 2.02 -19.19
CA THR A 50 -6.29 1.12 -18.16
C THR A 50 -5.85 1.60 -16.78
N GLU A 51 -6.47 1.06 -15.73
CA GLU A 51 -6.09 1.39 -14.36
C GLU A 51 -4.66 0.93 -14.04
N SER A 52 -4.24 -0.21 -14.58
CA SER A 52 -2.87 -0.70 -14.45
C SER A 52 -1.86 0.24 -15.13
N MET A 53 -2.14 0.70 -16.36
CA MET A 53 -1.25 1.63 -17.07
C MET A 53 -1.17 2.98 -16.35
N ALA A 54 -2.28 3.46 -15.78
CA ALA A 54 -2.28 4.68 -14.96
C ALA A 54 -1.44 4.49 -13.70
N LEU A 55 -1.55 3.34 -13.01
CA LEU A 55 -0.73 2.98 -11.87
C LEU A 55 0.75 2.93 -12.23
N ASP A 56 1.12 2.27 -13.32
CA ASP A 56 2.51 2.18 -13.77
C ASP A 56 3.13 3.56 -14.03
N ARG A 57 2.35 4.48 -14.61
CA ARG A 57 2.79 5.88 -14.81
C ARG A 57 2.95 6.64 -13.50
N LEU A 58 2.10 6.37 -12.50
CA LEU A 58 2.23 6.98 -11.17
C LEU A 58 3.47 6.44 -10.44
N LEU A 59 3.72 5.13 -10.51
CA LEU A 59 4.90 4.50 -9.90
C LEU A 59 6.19 4.89 -10.63
N GLY A 60 6.12 5.12 -11.95
CA GLY A 60 7.24 5.64 -12.74
C GLY A 60 7.72 7.04 -12.33
N ALA A 61 6.94 7.77 -11.54
CA ALA A 61 7.35 9.08 -11.03
C ALA A 61 8.49 9.01 -10.00
N SER A 62 8.65 7.88 -9.30
CA SER A 62 9.66 7.73 -8.26
C SER A 62 10.02 6.27 -8.04
N THR A 63 11.31 5.95 -8.16
CA THR A 63 11.86 4.63 -7.87
C THR A 63 11.59 4.21 -6.43
N ALA A 64 11.80 5.13 -5.47
CA ALA A 64 11.51 4.88 -4.06
C ALA A 64 10.03 4.56 -3.80
N LEU A 65 9.10 5.28 -4.46
CA LEU A 65 7.67 4.99 -4.37
C LEU A 65 7.34 3.61 -4.93
N LYS A 66 7.94 3.24 -6.08
CA LYS A 66 7.73 1.94 -6.71
C LYS A 66 8.19 0.80 -5.80
N VAL A 67 9.37 0.89 -5.22
CA VAL A 67 9.90 -0.13 -4.30
C VAL A 67 9.02 -0.24 -3.04
N ALA A 68 8.64 0.89 -2.44
CA ALA A 68 7.76 0.91 -1.28
C ALA A 68 6.37 0.32 -1.58
N TYR A 69 5.82 0.61 -2.75
CA TYR A 69 4.56 0.04 -3.21
C TYR A 69 4.66 -1.49 -3.31
N HIS A 70 5.68 -2.02 -3.98
CA HIS A 70 5.83 -3.48 -4.10
C HIS A 70 5.99 -4.15 -2.73
N ALA A 71 6.90 -3.66 -1.88
CA ALA A 71 7.12 -4.24 -0.55
C ALA A 71 5.83 -4.25 0.30
N LEU A 72 5.06 -3.16 0.30
CA LEU A 72 3.80 -3.09 1.04
C LEU A 72 2.77 -4.09 0.53
N TYR A 73 2.64 -4.23 -0.79
CA TYR A 73 1.64 -5.08 -1.39
C TYR A 73 2.01 -6.56 -1.31
N ASP A 74 3.29 -6.91 -1.40
CA ASP A 74 3.75 -8.29 -1.19
C ASP A 74 3.42 -8.75 0.24
N LEU A 75 3.65 -7.87 1.24
CA LEU A 75 3.23 -8.11 2.62
C LEU A 75 1.70 -8.20 2.76
N ALA A 76 0.96 -7.29 2.13
CA ALA A 76 -0.50 -7.27 2.21
C ALA A 76 -1.14 -8.49 1.52
N ASP A 77 -0.51 -9.02 0.47
CA ASP A 77 -0.93 -10.23 -0.22
C ASP A 77 -0.70 -11.45 0.67
N ALA A 78 0.50 -11.61 1.26
CA ALA A 78 0.78 -12.68 2.23
C ALA A 78 -0.19 -12.64 3.44
N PHE A 79 -0.48 -11.44 3.95
CA PHE A 79 -1.43 -11.25 5.04
C PHE A 79 -2.86 -11.69 4.65
N ARG A 80 -3.32 -11.34 3.44
CA ARG A 80 -4.66 -11.75 2.96
C ARG A 80 -4.76 -13.24 2.71
N ASP A 81 -3.68 -13.84 2.22
CA ASP A 81 -3.61 -15.27 1.93
C ASP A 81 -3.34 -16.10 3.21
N LYS A 82 -3.24 -15.43 4.38
CA LYS A 82 -2.98 -16.01 5.71
C LYS A 82 -1.67 -16.78 5.81
N ASP A 83 -0.71 -16.43 4.96
CA ASP A 83 0.62 -17.03 4.92
C ASP A 83 1.57 -16.24 5.81
N HIS A 84 1.61 -16.63 7.08
CA HIS A 84 2.46 -15.99 8.09
C HIS A 84 3.96 -16.22 7.81
N GLU A 85 4.35 -17.40 7.31
CA GLU A 85 5.75 -17.71 6.98
C GLU A 85 6.26 -16.78 5.89
N SER A 86 5.51 -16.62 4.80
CA SER A 86 5.85 -15.67 3.74
C SER A 86 5.84 -14.23 4.25
N PHE A 87 4.87 -13.85 5.10
CA PHE A 87 4.80 -12.50 5.66
C PHE A 87 6.06 -12.13 6.45
N PHE A 88 6.51 -12.99 7.38
CA PHE A 88 7.70 -12.72 8.19
C PHE A 88 8.99 -12.83 7.38
N THR A 89 9.07 -13.77 6.43
CA THR A 89 10.21 -13.85 5.49
C THR A 89 10.38 -12.54 4.72
N LEU A 90 9.28 -11.97 4.20
CA LEU A 90 9.28 -10.68 3.51
C LEU A 90 9.67 -9.51 4.43
N LEU A 91 9.26 -9.52 5.70
CA LEU A 91 9.66 -8.50 6.68
C LEU A 91 11.17 -8.54 6.97
N HIS A 92 11.76 -9.73 7.07
CA HIS A 92 13.21 -9.88 7.27
C HIS A 92 14.02 -9.47 6.02
N GLN A 93 13.46 -9.66 4.83
CA GLN A 93 14.10 -9.38 3.55
C GLN A 93 13.76 -7.99 2.97
N LEU A 94 13.26 -7.07 3.81
CA LEU A 94 12.97 -5.69 3.37
C LEU A 94 14.22 -5.00 2.81
N SER A 95 14.10 -4.50 1.58
CA SER A 95 15.20 -3.83 0.89
C SER A 95 15.75 -2.63 1.67
N GLU A 96 17.07 -2.50 1.73
CA GLU A 96 17.77 -1.32 2.28
C GLU A 96 17.52 -0.04 1.48
N THR A 97 17.05 -0.16 0.24
CA THR A 97 16.68 0.99 -0.61
C THR A 97 15.36 1.64 -0.20
N LEU A 98 14.61 1.02 0.72
CA LEU A 98 13.40 1.59 1.30
C LEU A 98 13.75 2.78 2.20
N ASP A 99 12.81 3.71 2.30
CA ASP A 99 12.92 4.79 3.26
C ASP A 99 12.99 4.23 4.68
N GLU A 100 13.95 4.68 5.47
CA GLU A 100 14.26 4.13 6.79
C GLU A 100 13.06 4.18 7.74
N GLU A 101 12.35 5.31 7.78
CA GLU A 101 11.17 5.48 8.62
C GLU A 101 10.05 4.50 8.21
N PHE A 102 9.89 4.28 6.90
CA PHE A 102 8.93 3.32 6.38
C PHE A 102 9.32 1.88 6.72
N ARG A 103 10.59 1.52 6.52
CA ARG A 103 11.14 0.19 6.84
C ARG A 103 11.00 -0.11 8.33
N LEU A 104 11.34 0.83 9.22
CA LEU A 104 11.22 0.66 10.67
C LEU A 104 9.77 0.42 11.09
N LYS A 105 8.80 1.11 10.49
CA LYS A 105 7.37 0.88 10.75
C LYS A 105 6.93 -0.54 10.39
N LEU A 106 7.45 -1.07 9.28
CA LEU A 106 7.18 -2.46 8.89
C LEU A 106 7.91 -3.46 9.80
N GLN A 107 9.17 -3.20 10.14
CA GLN A 107 9.95 -4.07 11.04
C GLN A 107 9.37 -4.12 12.45
N ASN A 108 8.63 -3.10 12.89
CA ASN A 108 7.94 -3.13 14.18
C ASN A 108 6.96 -4.31 14.33
N PHE A 109 6.46 -4.88 13.21
CA PHE A 109 5.64 -6.09 13.26
C PHE A 109 6.41 -7.32 13.75
N LEU A 110 7.75 -7.35 13.61
CA LEU A 110 8.59 -8.44 14.13
C LEU A 110 8.51 -8.54 15.66
N SER A 111 8.39 -7.41 16.36
CA SER A 111 8.22 -7.39 17.82
C SER A 111 6.92 -8.04 18.29
N TYR A 112 5.94 -8.17 17.39
CA TYR A 112 4.61 -8.73 17.67
C TYR A 112 4.37 -10.02 16.88
N GLU A 113 5.45 -10.72 16.51
CA GLU A 113 5.40 -11.90 15.64
C GLU A 113 4.37 -12.93 16.09
N GLU A 114 4.42 -13.33 17.36
CA GLU A 114 3.51 -14.34 17.90
C GLU A 114 2.03 -13.92 17.80
N GLY A 115 1.72 -12.65 18.11
CA GLY A 115 0.37 -12.11 18.04
C GLY A 115 -0.15 -12.04 16.60
N VAL A 116 0.68 -11.56 15.67
CA VAL A 116 0.34 -11.47 14.25
C VAL A 116 0.18 -12.88 13.66
N ARG A 117 1.08 -13.81 13.98
CA ARG A 117 1.00 -15.21 13.54
C ARG A 117 -0.30 -15.86 14.01
N HIS A 118 -0.65 -15.69 15.28
CA HIS A 118 -1.92 -16.17 15.81
C HIS A 118 -3.13 -15.53 15.12
N SER A 119 -3.08 -14.24 14.78
CA SER A 119 -4.16 -13.57 14.05
C SER A 119 -4.38 -14.12 12.63
N LEU A 120 -3.34 -14.66 11.99
CA LEU A 120 -3.41 -15.25 10.65
C LEU A 120 -3.87 -16.71 10.68
N ILE A 121 -3.50 -17.46 11.73
CA ILE A 121 -3.89 -18.86 11.92
C ILE A 121 -5.33 -18.99 12.40
N TYR A 122 -5.70 -18.24 13.44
CA TYR A 122 -6.99 -18.40 14.11
C TYR A 122 -8.05 -17.45 13.55
N PRO A 123 -9.32 -17.89 13.41
CA PRO A 123 -10.41 -17.04 12.97
C PRO A 123 -10.97 -16.13 14.10
N TYR A 124 -10.14 -15.77 15.09
CA TYR A 124 -10.58 -14.98 16.22
C TYR A 124 -10.73 -13.51 15.82
N SER A 125 -11.92 -12.94 15.99
CA SER A 125 -12.15 -11.52 15.77
C SER A 125 -12.08 -10.74 17.08
N ASN A 126 -11.44 -9.57 17.05
CA ASN A 126 -11.37 -8.68 18.21
C ASN A 126 -12.72 -7.98 18.50
N ASP A 127 -13.77 -8.24 17.69
CA ASP A 127 -15.04 -7.51 17.73
C ASP A 127 -15.70 -7.54 19.10
N LYS A 128 -15.67 -8.69 19.78
CA LYS A 128 -16.27 -8.82 21.13
C LYS A 128 -15.51 -8.00 22.18
N ILE A 129 -14.19 -7.89 22.02
CA ILE A 129 -13.33 -7.11 22.92
C ILE A 129 -13.51 -5.62 22.63
N GLU A 130 -13.54 -5.22 21.36
CA GLU A 130 -13.78 -3.84 20.94
C GLU A 130 -15.17 -3.33 21.35
N ALA A 131 -16.21 -4.15 21.23
CA ALA A 131 -17.55 -3.82 21.67
C ALA A 131 -17.59 -3.52 23.18
N LYS A 132 -16.89 -4.33 23.98
CA LYS A 132 -16.76 -4.11 25.43
C LYS A 132 -15.96 -2.85 25.75
N ASN A 133 -14.82 -2.63 25.08
CA ASN A 133 -13.99 -1.43 25.30
C ASN A 133 -14.77 -0.15 24.98
N THR A 134 -15.55 -0.16 23.89
CA THR A 134 -16.42 0.95 23.52
C THR A 134 -17.45 1.22 24.61
N HIS A 135 -18.11 0.18 25.13
CA HIS A 135 -19.07 0.33 26.22
C HIS A 135 -18.43 0.95 27.49
N ILE A 136 -17.23 0.49 27.87
CA ILE A 136 -16.47 1.05 29.00
C ILE A 136 -16.14 2.53 28.77
N ASN A 137 -15.69 2.89 27.56
CA ASN A 137 -15.36 4.27 27.22
C ASN A 137 -16.59 5.20 27.22
N THR A 138 -17.78 4.69 26.85
CA THR A 138 -19.03 5.47 26.91
C THR A 138 -19.58 5.67 28.33
N LEU A 139 -19.08 4.90 29.30
CA LEU A 139 -19.45 5.02 30.72
C LEU A 139 -18.52 5.96 31.50
N LYS A 140 -17.44 6.43 30.88
CA LYS A 140 -16.59 7.51 31.42
C LYS A 140 -17.19 8.88 31.08
#